data_AF-A0A7Y2JD16-F1
#
_entry.id   AF-A0A7Y2JD16-F1
#
_cell.length_a   1.000
_cell.length_b   1.000
_cell.length_c   1.000
_cell.angle_alpha   90.00
_cell.angle_beta   90.00
_cell.angle_gamma   90.00
#
_symmetry.space_group_name_H-M   'P 1'
#
loop_
_entity.id
_entity.type
_entity.pdbx_description
1 polymer ?
#
loop_
_entity_poly.entity_id
_entity_poly.type
_entity_poly.pdbx_seq_one_letter_code
_entity_poly.pdbx_strand_id
1 'polypeptide(L)'
;KETGIIKRIDERKNYIVRKSVKLSAQTHIIASNIDQVFLLITIKNPVTYTSFIDRFLVTAEAYSIKTILLFNKMDTYNDEELLEAKFLASVYRKIGYECIGISAETGENVDKVKELMIGKVNMFTGNSGVGKSTLINALEPGLNLKTREISEQHSQGQHTTTFAEMFDLSFDAKIIDTPGIRGFGVVDMDEDEVGDYFPEFFALKGECKFNNCLHIQEPKCAVKEALENDEVAYSRYRSYLQILEGEDESYRE
;
A
#
# COMPACT_ATOMS: atom_id res chain seq x y z
N LYS A 1 22.17 -19.68 -28.26
CA LYS A 1 21.15 -19.31 -27.25
C LYS A 1 20.77 -20.59 -26.54
N GLU A 2 21.16 -20.76 -25.28
CA GLU A 2 20.63 -21.83 -24.44
C GLU A 2 19.26 -21.41 -23.92
N THR A 3 18.26 -22.28 -24.06
CA THR A 3 16.90 -22.06 -23.56
C THR A 3 16.67 -23.02 -22.39
N GLY A 4 16.34 -22.48 -21.22
CA GLY A 4 15.93 -23.28 -20.07
C GLY A 4 14.45 -23.69 -20.14
N ILE A 5 14.09 -24.76 -19.43
CA ILE A 5 12.71 -25.21 -19.26
C ILE A 5 12.38 -25.19 -17.76
N ILE A 6 11.28 -24.52 -17.39
CA ILE A 6 10.77 -24.52 -16.02
C ILE A 6 10.19 -25.90 -15.73
N LYS A 7 10.76 -26.63 -14.76
CA LYS A 7 10.30 -27.97 -14.36
C LYS A 7 9.30 -27.97 -13.21
N ARG A 8 9.41 -26.99 -12.31
CA ARG A 8 8.62 -26.90 -11.08
C ARG A 8 8.48 -25.44 -10.66
N ILE A 9 7.36 -25.12 -10.04
CA ILE A 9 7.10 -23.88 -9.32
C ILE A 9 6.89 -24.27 -7.86
N ASP A 10 7.64 -23.65 -6.95
CA ASP A 10 7.48 -23.90 -5.52
C ASP A 10 6.30 -23.13 -4.92
N GLU A 11 5.90 -23.52 -3.71
CA GLU A 11 4.83 -22.85 -2.99
C GLU A 11 5.18 -21.38 -2.72
N ARG A 12 4.20 -20.50 -2.92
CA ARG A 12 4.37 -19.06 -2.72
C ARG A 12 4.15 -18.74 -1.26
N LYS A 13 5.03 -17.94 -0.66
CA LYS A 13 4.87 -17.42 0.70
C LYS A 13 3.69 -16.46 0.81
N ASN A 14 3.55 -15.58 -0.18
CA ASN A 14 2.46 -14.63 -0.35
C ASN A 14 2.38 -14.21 -1.82
N TYR A 15 1.33 -13.48 -2.18
CA TYR A 15 1.14 -12.96 -3.52
C TYR A 15 0.19 -11.77 -3.55
N ILE A 16 0.34 -10.95 -4.58
CA ILE A 16 -0.58 -9.86 -4.89
C ILE A 16 -1.35 -10.26 -6.14
N VAL A 17 -2.65 -10.02 -6.11
CA VAL A 17 -3.51 -10.26 -7.25
C VAL A 17 -4.20 -8.99 -7.74
N ARG A 18 -4.68 -9.05 -8.97
CA ARG A 18 -5.55 -8.04 -9.58
C ARG A 18 -6.75 -8.69 -10.22
N LYS A 19 -7.91 -8.08 -10.02
CA LYS A 19 -9.13 -8.42 -10.74
C LYS A 19 -9.05 -7.89 -12.17
N SER A 20 -9.21 -8.78 -13.15
CA SER A 20 -9.28 -8.37 -14.56
C SER A 20 -10.52 -7.52 -14.82
N VAL A 21 -10.36 -6.45 -15.59
CA VAL A 21 -11.45 -5.54 -16.01
C VAL A 21 -12.42 -6.18 -17.02
N LYS A 22 -12.10 -7.37 -17.55
CA LYS A 22 -12.98 -8.10 -18.49
C LYS A 22 -13.91 -9.06 -17.72
N LEU A 23 -15.10 -9.28 -18.31
CA LEU A 23 -16.27 -10.08 -17.89
C LEU A 23 -16.03 -11.44 -17.18
N SER A 24 -14.80 -11.95 -17.07
CA SER A 24 -14.50 -13.25 -16.48
C SER A 24 -14.14 -13.22 -14.99
N ALA A 25 -14.06 -12.05 -14.33
CA ALA A 25 -13.69 -11.93 -12.91
C ALA A 25 -12.42 -12.73 -12.53
N GLN A 26 -11.51 -12.93 -13.50
CA GLN A 26 -10.32 -13.74 -13.27
C GLN A 26 -9.28 -12.92 -12.51
N THR A 27 -8.93 -13.45 -11.35
CA THR A 27 -7.90 -12.94 -10.46
C THR A 27 -6.53 -13.37 -10.98
N HIS A 28 -5.67 -12.41 -11.33
CA HIS A 28 -4.32 -12.68 -11.82
C HIS A 28 -3.30 -12.35 -10.75
N ILE A 29 -2.43 -13.31 -10.41
CA ILE A 29 -1.25 -13.05 -9.56
C ILE A 29 -0.28 -12.18 -10.35
N ILE A 30 0.04 -11.00 -9.81
CA ILE A 30 0.98 -10.06 -10.43
C ILE A 30 2.39 -10.22 -9.87
N ALA A 31 2.48 -10.49 -8.58
CA ALA A 31 3.75 -10.64 -7.87
C ALA A 31 3.60 -11.64 -6.73
N SER A 32 4.69 -12.31 -6.35
CA SER A 32 4.69 -13.30 -5.27
C SER A 32 6.03 -13.35 -4.56
N ASN A 33 6.05 -13.85 -3.33
CA ASN A 33 7.23 -13.91 -2.45
C ASN A 33 7.82 -12.52 -2.19
N ILE A 34 6.95 -11.60 -1.79
CA ILE A 34 7.27 -10.21 -1.46
C ILE A 34 7.54 -10.16 0.03
N ASP A 35 8.71 -9.69 0.42
CA ASP A 35 9.05 -9.57 1.84
C ASP A 35 8.43 -8.30 2.45
N GLN A 36 8.38 -7.21 1.68
CA GLN A 36 7.77 -5.96 2.12
C GLN A 36 7.33 -5.05 0.96
N VAL A 37 6.32 -4.21 1.25
CA VAL A 37 5.86 -3.13 0.38
C VAL A 37 6.11 -1.79 1.03
N PHE A 38 6.61 -0.84 0.23
CA PHE A 38 6.68 0.57 0.59
C PHE A 38 5.52 1.31 -0.06
N LEU A 39 4.59 1.80 0.76
CA LEU A 39 3.50 2.67 0.32
C LEU A 39 3.94 4.13 0.45
N LEU A 40 4.09 4.81 -0.69
CA LEU A 40 4.39 6.24 -0.74
C LEU A 40 3.11 7.05 -0.50
N ILE A 41 3.21 7.99 0.44
CA ILE A 41 2.16 8.89 0.88
C ILE A 41 2.67 10.31 0.73
N THR A 42 1.84 11.18 0.18
CA THR A 42 2.03 12.63 0.16
C THR A 42 0.76 13.30 0.68
N ILE A 43 0.90 14.31 1.53
CA ILE A 43 -0.26 15.11 1.99
C ILE A 43 -0.65 16.19 0.97
N LYS A 44 0.19 16.43 -0.04
CA LYS A 44 -0.01 17.44 -1.08
C LYS A 44 0.67 17.05 -2.39
N ASN A 45 0.01 17.34 -3.51
CA ASN A 45 0.50 17.21 -4.89
C ASN A 45 1.18 15.86 -5.23
N PRO A 46 0.41 14.76 -5.37
CA PRO A 46 -1.03 14.62 -5.11
C PRO A 46 -1.32 14.42 -3.61
N VAL A 47 -2.58 14.49 -3.21
CA VAL A 47 -2.98 14.07 -1.85
C VAL A 47 -3.17 12.55 -1.86
N THR A 48 -2.69 11.87 -0.82
CA THR A 48 -2.95 10.45 -0.57
C THR A 48 -3.98 10.34 0.55
N TYR A 49 -5.22 10.04 0.18
CA TYR A 49 -6.32 9.97 1.15
C TYR A 49 -6.22 8.74 2.07
N THR A 50 -6.70 8.89 3.31
CA THR A 50 -6.72 7.79 4.30
C THR A 50 -7.46 6.58 3.79
N SER A 51 -8.56 6.76 3.06
CA SER A 51 -9.31 5.64 2.49
C SER A 51 -8.50 4.80 1.50
N PHE A 52 -7.60 5.41 0.72
CA PHE A 52 -6.66 4.68 -0.12
C PHE A 52 -5.60 3.95 0.71
N ILE A 53 -5.02 4.62 1.71
CA ILE A 53 -4.00 4.04 2.59
C ILE A 53 -4.58 2.83 3.33
N ASP A 54 -5.73 3.01 3.98
CA ASP A 54 -6.39 1.99 4.79
C ASP A 54 -6.80 0.79 3.94
N ARG A 55 -7.36 1.03 2.76
CA ARG A 55 -7.70 -0.02 1.79
C ARG A 55 -6.48 -0.81 1.33
N PHE A 56 -5.37 -0.11 1.08
CA PHE A 56 -4.10 -0.75 0.76
C PHE A 56 -3.60 -1.63 1.91
N LEU A 57 -3.63 -1.09 3.13
CA LEU A 57 -3.16 -1.78 4.33
C LEU A 57 -3.96 -3.05 4.60
N VAL A 58 -5.29 -2.99 4.55
CA VAL A 58 -6.17 -4.16 4.68
C VAL A 58 -5.80 -5.24 3.66
N THR A 59 -5.55 -4.84 2.41
CA THR A 59 -5.14 -5.77 1.35
C THR A 59 -3.77 -6.39 1.64
N ALA A 60 -2.81 -5.60 2.12
CA ALA A 60 -1.48 -6.10 2.45
C ALA A 60 -1.53 -7.07 3.64
N GLU A 61 -2.33 -6.79 4.67
CA GLU A 61 -2.54 -7.66 5.83
C GLU A 61 -3.20 -8.99 5.40
N ALA A 62 -4.24 -8.95 4.56
CA ALA A 62 -4.89 -10.15 4.03
C ALA A 62 -3.93 -11.08 3.27
N TYR A 63 -2.91 -10.50 2.61
CA TYR A 63 -1.86 -11.26 1.93
C TYR A 63 -0.61 -11.50 2.77
N SER A 64 -0.60 -11.13 4.06
CA SER A 64 0.55 -11.26 4.97
C SER A 64 1.81 -10.61 4.40
N ILE A 65 1.67 -9.38 3.90
CA ILE A 65 2.76 -8.58 3.33
C ILE A 65 3.05 -7.41 4.27
N LYS A 66 4.27 -7.39 4.84
CA LYS A 66 4.71 -6.26 5.68
C LYS A 66 4.65 -4.96 4.87
N THR A 67 3.95 -3.96 5.38
CA THR A 67 3.88 -2.63 4.74
C THR A 67 4.61 -1.57 5.57
N ILE A 68 5.40 -0.73 4.89
CA ILE A 68 6.10 0.41 5.46
C ILE A 68 5.58 1.67 4.78
N LEU A 69 5.19 2.68 5.57
CA LEU A 69 4.61 3.92 5.08
C LEU A 69 5.69 4.97 4.89
N LEU A 70 5.88 5.44 3.65
CA LEU A 70 6.85 6.45 3.29
C LEU A 70 6.15 7.78 3.01
N PHE A 71 6.27 8.72 3.94
CA PHE A 71 5.77 10.09 3.78
C PHE A 71 6.80 10.88 2.95
N ASN A 72 6.56 11.04 1.66
CA ASN A 72 7.50 11.64 0.72
C ASN A 72 7.28 13.15 0.55
N LYS A 73 8.24 13.82 -0.10
CA LYS A 73 8.24 15.26 -0.41
C LYS A 73 8.24 16.14 0.84
N MET A 74 8.84 15.66 1.94
CA MET A 74 8.94 16.41 3.20
C MET A 74 9.66 17.75 3.04
N ASP A 75 10.51 17.89 2.02
CA ASP A 75 11.20 19.13 1.62
C ASP A 75 10.27 20.21 1.06
N THR A 76 9.06 19.84 0.60
CA THR A 76 8.13 20.77 -0.06
C THR A 76 7.09 21.37 0.88
N TYR A 77 7.05 20.92 2.13
CA TYR A 77 6.00 21.25 3.09
C TYR A 77 6.37 22.46 3.94
N ASN A 78 5.38 23.34 4.17
CA ASN A 78 5.49 24.37 5.20
C ASN A 78 5.28 23.78 6.61
N ASP A 79 5.41 24.60 7.65
CA ASP A 79 5.31 24.13 9.05
C ASP A 79 3.95 23.48 9.39
N GLU A 80 2.85 24.00 8.86
CA GLU A 80 1.50 23.45 9.07
C GLU A 80 1.34 22.10 8.36
N GLU A 81 1.79 22.01 7.11
CA GLU A 81 1.79 20.78 6.31
C GLU A 81 2.69 19.72 6.96
N LEU A 82 3.86 20.08 7.49
CA LEU A 82 4.73 19.17 8.23
C LEU A 82 4.05 18.63 9.50
N LEU A 83 3.26 19.44 10.20
CA LEU A 83 2.48 18.99 11.35
C LEU A 83 1.37 18.02 10.93
N GLU A 84 0.67 18.29 9.83
CA GLU A 84 -0.35 17.40 9.27
C GLU A 84 0.25 16.03 8.90
N ALA A 85 1.36 16.01 8.17
CA ALA A 85 2.06 14.77 7.81
C ALA A 85 2.51 13.98 9.05
N LYS A 86 3.04 14.67 10.07
CA LYS A 86 3.44 14.03 11.34
C LYS A 86 2.25 13.49 12.12
N PHE A 87 1.14 14.22 12.15
CA PHE A 87 -0.09 13.78 12.80
C PHE A 87 -0.62 12.52 12.11
N LEU A 88 -0.75 12.53 10.78
CA LEU A 88 -1.17 11.36 10.02
C LEU A 88 -0.24 10.16 10.24
N ALA A 89 1.08 10.36 10.22
CA ALA A 89 2.05 9.30 10.52
C ALA A 89 1.90 8.76 11.94
N SER A 90 1.52 9.60 12.92
CA SER A 90 1.33 9.19 14.31
C SER A 90 0.12 8.26 14.50
N VAL A 91 -0.95 8.48 13.73
CA VAL A 91 -2.13 7.59 13.72
C VAL A 91 -1.72 6.18 13.33
N TYR A 92 -0.98 6.02 12.24
CA TYR A 92 -0.53 4.70 11.78
C TYR A 92 0.55 4.08 12.68
N ARG A 93 1.45 4.89 13.25
CA ARG A 93 2.44 4.38 14.22
C ARG A 93 1.79 3.83 15.48
N LYS A 94 0.72 4.47 15.99
CA LYS A 94 -0.01 4.04 17.19
C LYS A 94 -0.57 2.62 17.03
N ILE A 95 -0.95 2.25 15.81
CA ILE A 95 -1.51 0.92 15.48
C ILE A 95 -0.45 -0.06 14.94
N GLY A 96 0.85 0.27 15.05
CA GLY A 96 1.95 -0.67 14.80
C GLY A 96 2.66 -0.55 13.44
N TYR A 97 2.25 0.37 12.56
CA TYR A 97 2.94 0.54 11.27
C TYR A 97 4.23 1.35 11.39
N GLU A 98 5.23 0.94 10.61
CA GLU A 98 6.49 1.66 10.46
C GLU A 98 6.30 2.84 9.48
N CYS A 99 6.47 4.08 9.97
CA CYS A 99 6.32 5.29 9.16
C CYS A 99 7.63 6.08 9.09
N ILE A 100 8.08 6.42 7.89
CA ILE A 100 9.33 7.16 7.64
C ILE A 100 9.02 8.39 6.79
N GLY A 101 9.45 9.57 7.26
CA GLY A 101 9.43 10.79 6.45
C GLY A 101 10.68 10.84 5.58
N ILE A 102 10.52 11.05 4.27
CA ILE A 102 11.60 11.07 3.30
C ILE A 102 11.45 12.24 2.33
N SER A 103 12.56 12.61 1.70
CA SER A 103 12.54 13.38 0.47
C SER A 103 13.35 12.63 -0.58
N ALA A 104 12.64 12.05 -1.55
CA ALA A 104 13.30 11.40 -2.68
C ALA A 104 14.12 12.37 -3.53
N GLU A 105 13.76 13.67 -3.53
CA GLU A 105 14.44 14.71 -4.30
C GLU A 105 15.77 15.12 -3.65
N THR A 106 15.76 15.37 -2.33
CA THR A 106 16.96 15.81 -1.61
C THR A 106 17.82 14.66 -1.11
N GLY A 107 17.28 13.43 -1.10
CA GLY A 107 17.92 12.25 -0.53
C GLY A 107 17.66 12.08 0.98
N GLU A 108 16.88 12.96 1.61
CA GLU A 108 16.60 12.88 3.04
C GLU A 108 15.97 11.54 3.42
N ASN A 109 16.61 10.83 4.36
CA ASN A 109 16.20 9.52 4.87
C ASN A 109 16.09 8.40 3.81
N VAL A 110 16.58 8.60 2.59
CA VAL A 110 16.62 7.55 1.55
C VAL A 110 17.54 6.40 1.97
N ASP A 111 18.64 6.68 2.67
CA ASP A 111 19.53 5.65 3.20
C ASP A 111 18.84 4.71 4.20
N LYS A 112 17.90 5.21 5.01
CA LYS A 112 17.12 4.36 5.92
C LYS A 112 16.21 3.39 5.16
N VAL A 113 15.61 3.87 4.06
CA VAL A 113 14.84 3.00 3.15
C VAL A 113 15.76 1.94 2.54
N LYS A 114 16.95 2.34 2.10
CA LYS A 114 17.96 1.45 1.54
C LYS A 114 18.35 0.33 2.50
N GLU A 115 18.63 0.66 3.76
CA GLU A 115 18.97 -0.32 4.81
C GLU A 115 17.84 -1.32 5.03
N LEU A 116 16.59 -0.88 5.04
CA LEU A 116 15.44 -1.75 5.22
C LEU A 116 15.25 -2.76 4.08
N MET A 117 15.74 -2.45 2.88
CA MET A 117 15.60 -3.25 1.67
C MET A 117 16.62 -4.38 1.53
N ILE A 118 17.76 -4.30 2.22
CA ILE A 118 18.86 -5.27 2.10
C ILE A 118 18.36 -6.69 2.41
N GLY A 119 18.72 -7.64 1.54
CA GLY A 119 18.37 -9.05 1.60
C GLY A 119 16.91 -9.37 1.26
N LYS A 120 16.12 -8.41 0.79
CA LYS A 120 14.65 -8.56 0.63
C LYS A 120 14.15 -8.29 -0.78
N VAL A 121 12.97 -8.85 -1.06
CA VAL A 121 12.14 -8.53 -2.22
C VAL A 121 11.15 -7.43 -1.85
N ASN A 122 11.30 -6.29 -2.50
CA ASN A 122 10.58 -5.06 -2.21
C ASN A 122 9.64 -4.70 -3.34
N MET A 123 8.54 -4.05 -3.01
CA MET A 123 7.65 -3.44 -3.99
C MET A 123 7.32 -2.01 -3.57
N PHE A 124 7.19 -1.11 -4.53
CA PHE A 124 6.81 0.28 -4.29
C PHE A 124 5.45 0.59 -4.91
N THR A 125 4.60 1.26 -4.14
CA THR A 125 3.23 1.61 -4.54
C THR A 125 2.83 2.98 -4.02
N GLY A 126 1.80 3.57 -4.61
CA GLY A 126 1.31 4.91 -4.28
C GLY A 126 0.67 5.59 -5.48
N ASN A 127 0.03 6.73 -5.26
CA ASN A 127 -0.66 7.48 -6.31
C ASN A 127 0.32 7.96 -7.41
N SER A 128 -0.20 8.23 -8.60
CA SER A 128 0.61 8.82 -9.66
C SER A 128 1.20 10.16 -9.20
N GLY A 129 2.51 10.33 -9.30
CA GLY A 129 3.18 11.60 -8.91
C GLY A 129 3.57 11.73 -7.45
N VAL A 130 3.38 10.71 -6.61
CA VAL A 130 3.89 10.69 -5.22
C VAL A 130 5.42 10.62 -5.13
N GLY A 131 6.11 10.34 -6.24
CA GLY A 131 7.59 10.30 -6.29
C GLY A 131 8.21 8.90 -6.29
N LYS A 132 7.45 7.85 -6.66
CA LYS A 132 7.95 6.46 -6.75
C LYS A 132 9.20 6.33 -7.61
N SER A 133 9.14 6.81 -8.85
CA SER A 133 10.28 6.71 -9.79
C SER A 133 11.49 7.52 -9.31
N THR A 134 11.26 8.70 -8.72
CA THR A 134 12.33 9.52 -8.12
C THR A 134 13.03 8.75 -7.00
N LEU A 135 12.28 8.10 -6.10
CA LEU A 135 12.85 7.31 -5.02
C LEU A 135 13.65 6.11 -5.54
N ILE A 136 13.12 5.37 -6.51
CA ILE A 136 13.83 4.21 -7.06
C ILE A 136 15.14 4.65 -7.74
N ASN A 137 15.12 5.75 -8.49
CA ASN A 137 16.33 6.29 -9.11
C ASN A 137 17.34 6.84 -8.08
N ALA A 138 16.87 7.36 -6.94
CA ALA A 138 17.75 7.75 -5.83
C ALA A 138 18.41 6.53 -5.17
N LEU A 139 17.69 5.41 -5.04
CA LEU A 139 18.19 4.16 -4.47
C LEU A 139 19.15 3.42 -5.42
N GLU A 140 18.81 3.35 -6.70
CA GLU A 140 19.58 2.67 -7.75
C GLU A 140 19.62 3.55 -9.03
N PRO A 141 20.60 4.47 -9.12
CA PRO A 141 20.73 5.37 -10.27
C PRO A 141 20.87 4.65 -11.62
N GLY A 142 21.38 3.40 -11.61
CA GLY A 142 21.54 2.59 -12.82
C GLY A 142 20.25 2.01 -13.38
N LEU A 143 19.17 1.94 -12.59
CA LEU A 143 17.94 1.25 -12.99
C LEU A 143 17.19 1.99 -14.11
N ASN A 144 17.40 3.30 -14.25
CA ASN A 144 16.81 4.16 -15.29
C ASN A 144 15.35 3.77 -15.61
N LEU A 145 14.56 3.45 -14.58
CA LEU A 145 13.14 3.20 -14.75
C LEU A 145 12.60 4.47 -15.37
N LYS A 146 12.10 4.38 -16.61
CA LYS A 146 11.69 5.54 -17.38
C LYS A 146 10.86 6.42 -16.47
N THR A 147 11.42 7.54 -16.05
CA THR A 147 10.72 8.73 -15.58
C THR A 147 9.94 9.23 -16.78
N ARG A 148 8.93 8.45 -17.21
CA ARG A 148 7.86 9.01 -18.00
C ARG A 148 7.16 9.93 -17.03
N GLU A 149 7.60 11.17 -17.11
CA GLU A 149 6.85 12.34 -16.71
C GLU A 149 5.36 12.08 -16.90
N ILE A 150 4.59 12.60 -15.96
CA ILE A 150 3.13 12.65 -16.00
C ILE A 150 2.73 13.71 -17.03
N SER A 151 3.18 13.56 -18.27
CA SER A 151 2.95 14.50 -19.35
C SER A 151 2.42 13.75 -20.59
N GLU A 152 1.19 14.12 -20.96
CA GLU A 152 0.62 14.04 -22.31
C GLU A 152 0.08 12.70 -22.87
N GLN A 153 0.21 11.55 -22.22
CA GLN A 153 -0.46 10.32 -22.72
C GLN A 153 -1.88 10.07 -22.18
N HIS A 154 -2.47 11.05 -21.49
CA HIS A 154 -3.84 10.95 -20.97
C HIS A 154 -4.96 11.11 -22.00
N SER A 155 -4.64 11.30 -23.29
CA SER A 155 -5.69 11.61 -24.29
C SER A 155 -6.01 10.51 -25.29
N GLN A 156 -5.25 9.42 -25.43
CA GLN A 156 -5.66 8.30 -26.29
C GLN A 156 -5.12 6.97 -25.79
N GLY A 157 -6.03 6.01 -25.65
CA GLY A 157 -5.78 4.70 -25.08
C GLY A 157 -4.62 3.95 -25.74
N GLN A 158 -3.65 3.55 -24.91
CA GLN A 158 -2.77 2.44 -25.23
C GLN A 158 -2.32 1.77 -23.93
N HIS A 159 -2.84 0.56 -23.71
CA HIS A 159 -2.44 -0.34 -22.65
C HIS A 159 -1.02 -0.84 -22.95
N THR A 160 0.01 -0.28 -22.31
CA THR A 160 1.39 -0.69 -22.63
C THR A 160 2.33 -0.58 -21.44
N THR A 161 2.24 -1.53 -20.51
CA THR A 161 3.26 -2.54 -20.08
C THR A 161 2.58 -3.44 -19.04
N THR A 162 2.30 -4.72 -19.34
CA THR A 162 1.35 -5.57 -18.57
C THR A 162 1.97 -6.56 -17.60
N PHE A 163 3.30 -6.64 -17.52
CA PHE A 163 3.99 -7.65 -16.72
C PHE A 163 4.80 -6.96 -15.62
N ALA A 164 4.75 -7.54 -14.42
CA ALA A 164 5.66 -7.17 -13.35
C ALA A 164 7.08 -7.62 -13.71
N GLU A 165 8.05 -6.75 -13.51
CA GLU A 165 9.46 -7.05 -13.71
C GLU A 165 10.18 -6.98 -12.38
N MET A 166 11.08 -7.94 -12.14
CA MET A 166 11.94 -7.94 -10.95
C MET A 166 13.33 -7.47 -11.36
N PHE A 167 13.85 -6.52 -10.60
CA PHE A 167 15.17 -5.93 -10.79
C PHE A 167 16.03 -6.22 -9.57
N ASP A 168 17.24 -6.73 -9.82
CA ASP A 168 18.28 -6.82 -8.80
C ASP A 168 18.97 -5.46 -8.65
N LEU A 169 19.16 -5.02 -7.41
CA LEU A 169 19.86 -3.78 -7.08
C LEU A 169 21.32 -4.04 -6.71
N SER A 170 22.16 -3.02 -6.81
CA SER A 170 23.59 -3.07 -6.53
C SER A 170 23.96 -3.39 -5.07
N PHE A 171 22.99 -3.34 -4.15
CA PHE A 171 23.19 -3.46 -2.70
C PHE A 171 22.44 -4.65 -2.08
N ASP A 172 22.37 -5.77 -2.81
CA ASP A 172 21.71 -7.02 -2.36
C ASP A 172 20.24 -6.81 -1.97
N ALA A 173 19.46 -6.23 -2.88
CA ALA A 173 18.03 -6.05 -2.72
C ALA A 173 17.35 -6.28 -4.06
N LYS A 174 16.06 -6.62 -4.04
CA LYS A 174 15.26 -6.75 -5.27
C LYS A 174 14.08 -5.80 -5.23
N ILE A 175 13.71 -5.26 -6.39
CA ILE A 175 12.49 -4.46 -6.59
C ILE A 175 11.62 -5.16 -7.60
N ILE A 176 10.35 -5.33 -7.29
CA ILE A 176 9.32 -5.65 -8.26
C ILE A 176 8.69 -4.33 -8.71
N ASP A 177 8.90 -3.93 -9.96
CA ASP A 177 8.13 -2.85 -10.56
C ASP A 177 6.90 -3.44 -11.25
N THR A 178 5.76 -2.82 -10.98
CA THR A 178 4.48 -3.21 -11.55
C THR A 178 3.88 -2.04 -12.32
N PRO A 179 4.32 -1.80 -13.58
CA PRO A 179 3.74 -0.75 -14.40
C PRO A 179 2.23 -0.94 -14.54
N GLY A 180 1.44 0.10 -14.31
CA GLY A 180 0.01 0.10 -14.63
C GLY A 180 -0.91 -0.72 -13.71
N ILE A 181 -0.48 -1.09 -12.50
CA ILE A 181 -1.44 -1.41 -11.43
C ILE A 181 -2.07 -0.09 -10.97
N ARG A 182 -3.16 0.29 -11.64
CA ARG A 182 -4.09 1.31 -11.15
C ARG A 182 -5.03 0.60 -10.17
N GLY A 183 -4.80 0.81 -8.89
CA GLY A 183 -5.51 0.15 -7.80
C GLY A 183 -4.91 -1.20 -7.43
N PHE A 184 -4.25 -1.25 -6.26
CA PHE A 184 -4.42 -2.41 -5.39
C PHE A 184 -5.91 -2.42 -5.04
N GLY A 185 -6.69 -3.13 -5.85
CA GLY A 185 -8.10 -3.32 -5.57
C GLY A 185 -8.21 -4.20 -4.32
N VAL A 186 -9.19 -3.89 -3.46
CA VAL A 186 -9.69 -4.88 -2.52
C VAL A 186 -10.09 -6.07 -3.37
N VAL A 187 -9.35 -7.14 -3.21
CA VAL A 187 -9.78 -8.43 -3.74
C VAL A 187 -10.99 -8.80 -2.91
N ASP A 188 -12.05 -9.36 -3.52
CA ASP A 188 -13.28 -9.71 -2.83
C ASP A 188 -12.96 -10.38 -1.47
N MET A 189 -13.08 -9.62 -0.39
CA MET A 189 -12.88 -10.06 0.99
C MET A 189 -14.27 -10.30 1.56
N ASP A 190 -14.43 -11.37 2.31
CA ASP A 190 -15.66 -11.58 3.06
C ASP A 190 -15.80 -10.47 4.10
N GLU A 191 -16.99 -9.87 4.22
CA GLU A 191 -17.27 -8.76 5.15
C GLU A 191 -16.86 -9.11 6.60
N ASP A 192 -17.04 -10.38 6.97
CA ASP A 192 -16.66 -10.93 8.29
C ASP A 192 -15.15 -10.90 8.57
N GLU A 193 -14.32 -10.85 7.52
CA GLU A 193 -12.85 -10.84 7.62
C GLU A 193 -12.26 -9.44 7.59
N VAL A 194 -12.97 -8.45 7.02
CA VAL A 194 -12.43 -7.09 6.82
C VAL A 194 -11.94 -6.49 8.14
N GLY A 195 -12.68 -6.69 9.23
CA GLY A 195 -12.30 -6.19 10.56
C GLY A 195 -10.98 -6.79 11.08
N ASP A 196 -10.65 -8.03 10.69
CA ASP A 196 -9.45 -8.73 11.14
C ASP A 196 -8.18 -8.18 10.49
N TYR A 197 -8.31 -7.50 9.35
CA TYR A 197 -7.21 -6.85 8.64
C TYR A 197 -6.94 -5.42 9.15
N PHE A 198 -7.68 -4.95 10.15
CA PHE A 198 -7.35 -3.75 10.94
C PHE A 198 -6.66 -4.19 12.24
N PRO A 199 -5.34 -3.98 12.41
CA PRO A 199 -4.61 -4.47 13.58
C PRO A 199 -5.22 -4.05 14.92
N GLU A 200 -5.71 -2.81 14.98
CA GLU A 200 -6.36 -2.25 16.16
C GLU A 200 -7.73 -2.87 16.44
N PHE A 201 -8.47 -3.34 15.42
CA PHE A 201 -9.76 -4.01 15.60
C PHE A 201 -9.55 -5.47 15.97
N PHE A 202 -8.61 -6.13 15.30
CA PHE A 202 -8.23 -7.51 15.60
C PHE A 202 -7.80 -7.67 17.06
N ALA A 203 -7.03 -6.72 17.60
CA ALA A 203 -6.65 -6.70 19.01
C ALA A 203 -7.84 -6.60 19.97
N LEU A 204 -8.90 -5.87 19.59
CA LEU A 204 -10.11 -5.63 20.41
C LEU A 204 -11.22 -6.66 20.16
N LYS A 205 -11.17 -7.43 19.08
CA LYS A 205 -12.23 -8.36 18.65
C LYS A 205 -12.63 -9.35 19.75
N GLY A 206 -11.66 -9.82 20.54
CA GLY A 206 -11.90 -10.73 21.66
C GLY A 206 -12.69 -10.13 22.83
N GLU A 207 -12.80 -8.81 22.90
CA GLU A 207 -13.52 -8.07 23.95
C GLU A 207 -14.97 -7.74 23.54
N CYS A 208 -15.33 -7.97 22.27
CA CYS A 208 -16.70 -7.85 21.81
C CYS A 208 -17.59 -8.91 22.47
N LYS A 209 -18.83 -8.52 22.80
CA LYS A 209 -19.83 -9.47 23.35
C LYS A 209 -20.16 -10.62 22.40
N PHE A 210 -20.09 -10.39 21.09
CA PHE A 210 -20.45 -11.36 20.05
C PHE A 210 -19.21 -11.75 19.24
N ASN A 211 -19.06 -13.04 18.95
CA ASN A 211 -17.93 -13.57 18.19
C ASN A 211 -17.96 -13.16 16.70
N ASN A 212 -19.13 -12.83 16.17
CA ASN A 212 -19.36 -12.40 14.80
C ASN A 212 -19.73 -10.91 14.73
N CYS A 213 -19.16 -10.09 15.61
CA CYS A 213 -19.40 -8.66 15.61
C CYS A 213 -18.76 -8.01 14.36
N LEU A 214 -19.57 -7.36 13.54
CA LEU A 214 -19.14 -6.53 12.40
C LEU A 214 -18.81 -5.10 12.82
N HIS A 215 -18.95 -4.77 14.09
CA HIS A 215 -18.63 -3.46 14.67
C HIS A 215 -19.45 -2.28 14.11
N ILE A 216 -20.65 -2.52 13.57
CA ILE A 216 -21.50 -1.48 12.95
C ILE A 216 -22.57 -0.97 13.92
N GLN A 217 -23.43 -1.87 14.41
CA GLN A 217 -24.61 -1.55 15.24
C GLN A 217 -24.73 -2.45 16.48
N GLU A 218 -23.80 -3.38 16.66
CA GLU A 218 -23.85 -4.37 17.73
C GLU A 218 -23.72 -3.72 19.11
N PRO A 219 -24.55 -4.14 20.09
CA PRO A 219 -24.44 -3.64 21.45
C PRO A 219 -23.20 -4.22 22.13
N LYS A 220 -22.50 -3.40 22.93
CA LYS A 220 -21.25 -3.76 23.63
C LYS A 220 -20.14 -4.22 22.66
N CYS A 221 -19.90 -3.40 21.64
CA CYS A 221 -18.80 -3.57 20.71
C CYS A 221 -17.57 -2.83 21.24
N ALA A 222 -16.49 -3.56 21.55
CA ALA A 222 -15.23 -2.99 22.04
C ALA A 222 -14.60 -2.01 21.04
N VAL A 223 -14.69 -2.27 19.74
CA VAL A 223 -14.19 -1.35 18.70
C VAL A 223 -14.94 0.00 18.72
N LYS A 224 -16.26 -0.01 18.94
CA LYS A 224 -17.05 1.23 19.03
C LYS A 224 -16.80 1.97 20.34
N GLU A 225 -16.61 1.26 21.43
CA GLU A 225 -16.21 1.86 22.71
C GLU A 225 -14.82 2.50 22.61
N ALA A 226 -13.86 1.81 21.99
CA ALA A 226 -12.53 2.35 21.71
C ALA A 226 -12.57 3.55 20.76
N LEU A 227 -13.52 3.59 19.81
CA LEU A 227 -13.76 4.75 18.96
C LEU A 227 -14.30 5.94 19.78
N GLU A 228 -15.23 5.71 20.70
CA GLU A 228 -15.77 6.76 21.59
C GLU A 228 -14.71 7.31 22.57
N ASN A 229 -13.70 6.50 22.90
CA ASN A 229 -12.60 6.87 23.79
C ASN A 229 -11.34 7.41 23.08
N ASP A 230 -11.40 7.71 21.77
CA ASP A 230 -10.25 8.16 20.95
C ASP A 230 -9.06 7.16 20.91
N GLU A 231 -9.31 5.90 21.23
CA GLU A 231 -8.33 4.82 21.13
C GLU A 231 -8.18 4.36 19.68
N VAL A 232 -9.31 4.22 18.99
CA VAL A 232 -9.43 4.03 17.53
C VAL A 232 -9.64 5.38 16.85
N ALA A 233 -8.82 5.67 15.83
CA ALA A 233 -8.99 6.89 15.06
C ALA A 233 -10.27 6.85 14.20
N TYR A 234 -11.06 7.93 14.24
CA TYR A 234 -12.29 8.04 13.43
C TYR A 234 -12.05 7.82 11.93
N SER A 235 -10.92 8.30 11.39
CA SER A 235 -10.57 8.09 9.98
C SER A 235 -10.46 6.60 9.63
N ARG A 236 -9.93 5.77 10.53
CA ARG A 236 -9.76 4.32 10.33
C ARG A 236 -11.10 3.61 10.34
N TYR A 237 -11.95 3.92 11.33
CA TYR A 237 -13.32 3.37 11.38
C TYR A 237 -14.17 3.81 10.18
N ARG A 238 -14.02 5.05 9.72
CA ARG A 238 -14.70 5.50 8.49
C ARG A 238 -14.25 4.70 7.26
N SER A 239 -12.95 4.49 7.09
CA SER A 239 -12.43 3.67 5.98
C SER A 239 -12.92 2.23 6.06
N TYR A 240 -13.01 1.66 7.27
CA TYR A 240 -13.59 0.33 7.48
C TYR A 240 -15.02 0.24 6.96
N LEU A 241 -15.90 1.18 7.34
CA LEU A 241 -17.27 1.21 6.84
C LEU A 241 -17.34 1.37 5.31
N GLN A 242 -16.49 2.22 4.73
CA GLN A 242 -16.43 2.38 3.27
C GLN A 242 -15.98 1.12 2.52
N ILE A 243 -15.11 0.30 3.15
CA ILE A 243 -14.69 -0.98 2.58
C ILE A 243 -15.85 -1.98 2.64
N LEU A 244 -16.58 -2.05 3.75
CA LEU A 244 -17.75 -2.92 3.90
C LEU A 244 -18.90 -2.55 2.95
N GLU A 245 -19.16 -1.26 2.75
CA GLU A 245 -20.22 -0.80 1.84
C GLU A 245 -19.91 -1.08 0.35
N GLY A 246 -18.69 -1.53 0.03
CA GLY A 246 -18.29 -1.83 -1.34
C GLY A 246 -18.20 -0.58 -2.23
N GLU A 247 -18.00 0.60 -1.65
CA GLU A 247 -17.83 1.84 -2.43
C GLU A 247 -16.52 1.79 -3.25
N ASP A 248 -16.63 1.26 -4.46
CA ASP A 248 -15.55 1.15 -5.46
C ASP A 248 -15.51 2.33 -6.44
N GLU A 249 -16.44 3.29 -6.33
CA GLU A 249 -16.73 4.20 -7.44
C GLU A 249 -15.84 5.45 -7.55
N SER A 250 -15.06 5.84 -6.54
CA SER A 250 -14.41 7.18 -6.55
C SER A 250 -12.88 7.20 -6.66
N TYR A 251 -12.19 6.06 -6.64
CA TYR A 251 -10.71 6.03 -6.60
C TYR A 251 -10.04 5.92 -7.98
N ARG A 252 -10.77 6.25 -9.04
CA ARG A 252 -10.33 6.13 -10.45
C ARG A 252 -9.73 7.39 -11.05
N GLU A 253 -9.58 8.47 -10.29
CA GLU A 253 -9.00 9.73 -10.78
C GLU A 253 -7.48 9.80 -10.60
#